data_AF-Q18FB3-F1
#
_entry.id   AF-Q18FB3-F1
#
_cell.length_a   1.000
_cell.length_b   1.000
_cell.length_c   1.000
_cell.angle_alpha   90.00
_cell.angle_beta   90.00
_cell.angle_gamma   90.00
#
_symmetry.space_group_name_H-M   'P 1'
#
loop_
_entity.id
_entity.type
_entity.pdbx_description
1 polymer ?
#
loop_
_entity_poly.entity_id
_entity_poly.type
_entity_poly.pdbx_seq_one_letter_code
_entity_poly.pdbx_strand_id
1 'polypeptide(L)' 'MIGLLQQAQETAPAIEPSAAAAIALGLAALGAGYAERGIGAAAMGAIAEDDSLFVNGLILTVLPETILILALVGFFLI' A
#
# COMPACT_ATOMS: atom_id res chain seq x y z
N MET A 1 -21.65 -52.77 -0.84
CA MET A 1 -20.33 -52.17 -1.14
C MET A 1 -20.47 -51.16 -2.27
N ILE A 2 -21.08 -49.99 -2.01
CA ILE A 2 -21.09 -48.82 -2.91
C ILE A 2 -21.07 -47.56 -2.03
N GLY A 3 -19.98 -47.33 -1.31
CA GLY A 3 -19.91 -46.22 -0.34
C GLY A 3 -18.53 -45.57 -0.25
N LEU A 4 -17.74 -45.56 -1.33
CA LEU A 4 -16.33 -45.14 -1.24
C LEU A 4 -15.94 -43.83 -1.93
N LEU A 5 -16.62 -43.28 -2.94
CA LEU A 5 -15.95 -42.24 -3.77
C LEU A 5 -16.81 -41.01 -4.09
N GLN A 6 -17.10 -40.23 -3.06
CA GLN A 6 -17.32 -38.81 -3.24
C GLN A 6 -16.38 -38.07 -2.29
N GLN A 7 -15.10 -37.98 -2.65
CA GLN A 7 -14.29 -36.91 -2.08
C GLN A 7 -14.90 -35.60 -2.58
N ALA A 8 -15.54 -34.86 -1.68
CA ALA A 8 -15.84 -33.46 -1.95
C ALA A 8 -14.49 -32.78 -2.23
N GLN A 9 -14.26 -32.40 -3.49
CA GLN A 9 -13.06 -31.67 -3.85
C GLN A 9 -13.21 -30.27 -3.24
N GLU A 10 -12.55 -30.05 -2.11
CA GLU A 10 -12.42 -28.71 -1.54
C GLU A 10 -11.63 -27.86 -2.54
N THR A 11 -12.31 -26.92 -3.17
CA THR A 11 -11.66 -25.94 -4.05
C THR A 11 -10.79 -25.05 -3.19
N ALA A 12 -9.47 -25.25 -3.24
CA ALA A 12 -8.52 -24.33 -2.62
C ALA A 12 -8.65 -22.93 -3.26
N PRO A 13 -8.50 -21.85 -2.47
CA PRO A 13 -8.60 -20.50 -3.00
C PRO A 13 -7.49 -20.23 -4.03
N ALA A 14 -7.84 -19.56 -5.13
CA ALA A 14 -6.88 -19.25 -6.19
C ALA A 14 -5.76 -18.29 -5.72
N ILE A 15 -6.05 -17.46 -4.71
CA ILE A 15 -5.09 -16.61 -4.04
C ILE A 15 -5.24 -16.83 -2.54
N GLU A 16 -4.18 -17.32 -1.92
CA GLU A 16 -4.12 -17.47 -0.47
C GLU A 16 -4.17 -16.10 0.22
N PRO A 17 -4.76 -16.00 1.42
CA PRO A 17 -4.92 -14.73 2.14
C PRO A 17 -3.61 -13.94 2.30
N SER A 18 -2.49 -14.62 2.54
CA SER A 18 -1.17 -13.98 2.67
C SER A 18 -0.65 -13.40 1.34
N ALA A 19 -0.95 -14.05 0.22
CA ALA A 19 -0.62 -13.54 -1.11
C ALA A 19 -1.48 -12.32 -1.46
N ALA A 20 -2.77 -12.34 -1.13
CA ALA A 20 -3.66 -11.19 -1.29
C ALA A 20 -3.20 -9.99 -0.44
N ALA A 21 -2.79 -10.25 0.80
CA ALA A 21 -2.23 -9.25 1.70
C ALA A 21 -0.96 -8.60 1.14
N ALA A 22 -0.03 -9.42 0.62
CA ALA A 22 1.21 -8.94 0.02
C ALA A 22 0.96 -8.08 -1.23
N ILE A 23 0.00 -8.48 -2.07
CA ILE A 23 -0.41 -7.69 -3.24
C ILE A 23 -1.02 -6.35 -2.81
N ALA A 24 -1.93 -6.36 -1.82
CA ALA A 24 -2.54 -5.14 -1.30
C ALA A 24 -1.49 -4.16 -0.74
N LEU A 25 -0.54 -4.66 0.06
CA LEU A 25 0.56 -3.86 0.59
C LEU A 25 1.46 -3.30 -0.53
N GLY A 26 1.81 -4.13 -1.52
CA GLY A 26 2.61 -3.70 -2.67
C GLY A 26 1.94 -2.60 -3.49
N LEU A 27 0.63 -2.71 -3.73
CA LEU A 27 -0.15 -1.69 -4.43
C LEU A 27 -0.26 -0.39 -3.62
N ALA A 28 -0.45 -0.47 -2.30
CA ALA A 28 -0.45 0.69 -1.43
C ALA A 28 0.91 1.42 -1.45
N ALA A 29 2.02 0.67 -1.38
CA ALA A 29 3.38 1.21 -1.46
C ALA A 29 3.65 1.89 -2.81
N LEU A 30 3.19 1.28 -3.91
CA LEU A 30 3.28 1.88 -5.24
C LEU A 30 2.50 3.20 -5.33
N GLY A 31 1.29 3.24 -4.79
CA GLY A 31 0.46 4.45 -4.75
C GLY A 31 1.10 5.57 -3.93
N ALA A 32 1.62 5.25 -2.75
CA ALA A 32 2.31 6.20 -1.87
C ALA A 32 3.55 6.81 -2.56
N GLY A 33 4.44 5.96 -3.09
CA GLY A 33 5.63 6.44 -3.80
C GLY A 33 5.30 7.26 -5.07
N TYR A 34 4.22 6.92 -5.78
CA TYR A 34 3.77 7.69 -6.93
C TYR A 34 3.29 9.11 -6.53
N ALA A 35 2.53 9.21 -5.44
CA ALA A 35 2.08 10.51 -4.92
C ALA A 35 3.26 11.34 -4.41
N GLU A 36 4.19 10.74 -3.68
CA GLU A 36 5.35 11.43 -3.11
C GLU A 36 6.26 12.03 -4.19
N ARG A 37 6.45 11.32 -5.31
CA ARG A 37 7.20 11.86 -6.46
C ARG A 37 6.64 13.20 -6.94
N GLY A 38 5.32 13.33 -7.06
CA GLY A 38 4.67 14.54 -7.54
C GLY A 38 4.75 15.67 -6.52
N ILE A 39 4.47 15.35 -5.25
CA ILE A 39 4.48 16.31 -4.15
C ILE A 39 5.90 16.83 -3.91
N GLY A 40 6.91 15.96 -3.91
CA GLY A 40 8.32 16.35 -3.72
C GLY A 40 8.83 17.29 -4.80
N ALA A 41 8.49 17.04 -6.07
CA ALA A 41 8.88 17.93 -7.17
C ALA A 41 8.21 19.31 -7.06
N ALA A 42 6.92 19.36 -6.72
CA ALA A 42 6.19 20.61 -6.51
C ALA A 42 6.70 21.39 -5.29
N ALA A 43 6.96 20.69 -4.18
CA ALA A 43 7.49 21.29 -2.95
C ALA A 43 8.86 21.93 -3.18
N MET A 44 9.78 21.26 -3.87
CA MET A 44 11.10 21.85 -4.19
C MET A 44 10.99 23.05 -5.13
N GLY A 45 10.03 23.05 -6.06
CA GLY A 45 9.73 24.20 -6.90
C GLY A 45 9.27 25.41 -6.08
N ALA A 46 8.37 25.21 -5.12
CA ALA A 46 7.89 26.27 -4.24
C ALA A 46 8.97 26.76 -3.25
N ILE A 47 9.79 25.85 -2.71
CA ILE A 47 10.92 26.18 -1.82
C ILE A 47 11.97 27.03 -2.55
N ALA A 48 12.12 26.86 -3.87
CA ALA A 48 13.02 27.70 -4.66
C ALA A 48 12.54 29.16 -4.77
N GLU A 49 11.24 29.42 -4.57
CA GLU A 49 10.65 30.76 -4.55
C GLU A 49 10.59 31.35 -3.13
N ASP A 50 10.25 30.52 -2.13
CA ASP A 50 10.14 30.92 -0.72
C ASP A 50 10.62 29.78 0.20
N ASP A 51 11.74 30.00 0.88
CA ASP A 51 12.39 29.04 1.77
C ASP A 51 11.57 28.74 3.04
N SER A 52 10.68 29.65 3.43
CA SER A 52 9.77 29.46 4.56
C SER A 52 8.77 28.31 4.33
N LEU A 53 8.58 27.91 3.07
CA LEU A 53 7.69 26.81 2.68
C LEU A 53 8.28 25.41 2.91
N PHE A 54 9.55 25.30 3.33
CA PHE A 54 10.21 24.01 3.56
C PHE A 54 9.40 23.08 4.47
N VAL A 55 8.92 23.58 5.61
CA VAL A 55 8.16 22.76 6.59
C VAL A 55 6.82 22.31 6.00
N ASN A 56 6.13 23.19 5.29
CA ASN A 56 4.87 22.84 4.62
C ASN A 56 5.10 21.78 3.54
N GLY A 57 6.14 21.94 2.72
CA GLY A 57 6.55 20.94 1.74
C GLY A 57 6.80 19.57 2.37
N LEU A 58 7.52 19.54 3.50
CA LEU A 58 7.81 18.32 4.26
C LEU A 58 6.53 17.63 4.79
N ILE A 59 5.60 18.40 5.35
CA ILE A 59 4.33 17.85 5.85
C ILE A 59 3.52 17.23 4.71
N LEU A 60 3.45 17.92 3.57
CA LEU A 60 2.70 17.42 2.41
C LEU A 60 3.32 16.17 1.81
N THR A 61 4.66 16.05 1.77
CA THR A 61 5.34 14.83 1.29
C THR A 61 5.12 13.62 2.18
N VAL A 62 4.82 13.81 3.47
CA VAL A 62 4.60 12.72 4.43
C VAL A 62 3.13 12.22 4.41
N LEU A 63 2.18 13.00 3.87
CA LEU A 63 0.79 12.57 3.79
C LEU A 63 0.59 11.23 3.06
N PRO A 64 1.23 10.95 1.90
CA PRO A 64 1.19 9.64 1.25
C PRO A 64 1.61 8.47 2.15
N GLU A 65 2.58 8.68 3.05
CA GLU A 65 3.10 7.64 3.95
C GLU A 65 2.04 7.15 4.94
N THR A 66 1.07 8.00 5.30
CA THR A 66 -0.01 7.62 6.23
C THR A 66 -0.84 6.44 5.69
N ILE A 67 -1.10 6.41 4.39
CA ILE A 67 -1.82 5.31 3.74
C ILE A 67 -0.99 4.03 3.76
N LEU A 68 0.32 4.15 3.54
CA LEU A 68 1.24 3.01 3.58
C LEU A 68 1.34 2.41 4.98
N ILE A 69 1.39 3.25 6.02
CA ILE A 69 1.38 2.80 7.41
C ILE A 69 0.08 2.05 7.73
N LEU A 70 -1.08 2.55 7.30
CA LEU A 70 -2.35 1.84 7.50
C LEU A 70 -2.38 0.48 6.78
N ALA A 71 -1.83 0.39 5.57
CA ALA A 71 -1.70 -0.86 4.84
C ALA A 71 -0.73 -1.84 5.53
N LEU A 72 0.40 -1.35 6.05
CA LEU A 72 1.36 -2.15 6.82
C LEU A 72 0.75 -2.69 8.11
N VAL A 73 0.04 -1.85 8.87
CA VAL A 73 -0.69 -2.28 10.07
C VAL A 73 -1.71 -3.36 9.71
N GLY A 74 -2.49 -3.15 8.64
CA GLY A 74 -3.40 -4.15 8.11
C GLY A 74 -2.69 -5.47 7.81
N PHE A 75 -1.57 -5.44 7.09
CA PHE A 75 -0.78 -6.62 6.72
C PHE A 75 -0.31 -7.45 7.92
N PHE A 76 0.06 -6.83 9.05
CA PHE A 76 0.48 -7.57 10.25
C PHE A 76 -0.67 -8.14 11.09
N LEU A 77 -1.92 -7.73 10.81
CA LEU A 77 -3.11 -8.20 11.54
C LEU A 77 -3.77 -9.42 10.88
N ILE A 78 -3.33 -9.81 9.67
CA ILE A 78 -3.85 -10.94 8.87
C ILE A 78 -2.85 -12.10 8.90
#